data_AF-A0A0G4PKR6-F1
#
_entry.id   AF-A0A0G4PKR6-F1
#
_cell.length_a   1.000
_cell.length_b   1.000
_cell.length_c   1.000
_cell.angle_alpha   90.00
_cell.angle_beta   90.00
_cell.angle_gamma   90.00
#
_symmetry.space_group_name_H-M   'P 1'
#
loop_
_entity.id
_entity.type
_entity.pdbx_description
1 polymer ?
#
loop_
_entity_poly.entity_id
_entity_poly.type
_entity_poly.pdbx_seq_one_letter_code
_entity_poly.pdbx_strand_id
1 'polypeptide(L)'
;MSSPNMSSKSRIPGTPKQWETRATELLVSDVPLSQLNKLDSASKMTEQQFLCLRVLWPGSKQPNEFPKPSETTKARIDEVMANFPPFDAYLDHLRTPEKEYFDRKMGVMLVMQAQRHSGPSSEKATTPSSASALGEAQSTSSPRSVISAAAPFDLTDDERLIHEALLYFLRALIVSLPNMRCEWSFCYEFIKTPFGDNEMTARIGGCLMGIGIPDMFAIVEVKPRVRNRDERPQLLWQESAEMVSWIMQDAEKGRRTSVHPRLLVSQNNHEIWLTIADYDEEEYVRYLRDESSTPTPSAPGSTQSSTSQSPLPFMKMQEYGPWSIGNASHMRDLARILLGWAFEATDEVAKSEAGLR
;
A
#
# COMPACT_ATOMS: atom_id res chain seq x y z
N MET A 1 5.49 -13.99 -44.25
CA MET A 1 4.65 -14.55 -43.17
C MET A 1 4.86 -13.68 -41.95
N SER A 2 3.99 -12.70 -41.77
CA SER A 2 4.06 -11.76 -40.66
C SER A 2 3.40 -12.40 -39.44
N SER A 3 4.15 -12.52 -38.35
CA SER A 3 3.66 -13.05 -37.09
C SER A 3 2.44 -12.24 -36.62
N PRO A 4 1.36 -12.89 -36.17
CA PRO A 4 0.18 -12.18 -35.69
C PRO A 4 0.54 -11.50 -34.36
N ASN A 5 0.29 -10.20 -34.34
CA ASN A 5 0.37 -9.29 -33.22
C ASN A 5 -0.36 -9.91 -32.00
N MET A 6 0.37 -10.41 -31.01
CA MET A 6 -0.22 -10.92 -29.77
C MET A 6 -0.83 -9.74 -29.01
N SER A 7 -2.15 -9.62 -29.11
CA SER A 7 -2.98 -8.76 -28.26
C SER A 7 -2.57 -8.94 -26.78
N SER A 8 -2.34 -7.83 -26.09
CA SER A 8 -1.96 -7.74 -24.68
C SER A 8 -3.06 -8.31 -23.77
N LYS A 9 -3.08 -9.64 -23.63
CA LYS A 9 -3.90 -10.28 -22.60
C LYS A 9 -3.39 -9.79 -21.23
N SER A 10 -4.26 -9.12 -20.49
CA SER A 10 -3.91 -8.43 -19.24
C SER A 10 -3.16 -9.37 -18.28
N ARG A 11 -1.90 -9.04 -17.98
CA ARG A 11 -1.04 -9.71 -16.98
C ARG A 11 -1.51 -9.44 -15.54
N ILE A 12 -2.61 -8.69 -15.42
CA ILE A 12 -3.28 -8.28 -14.20
C ILE A 12 -4.76 -8.72 -14.33
N PRO A 13 -5.12 -9.91 -13.82
CA PRO A 13 -6.50 -10.37 -13.86
C PRO A 13 -7.40 -9.49 -13.01
N GLY A 14 -8.50 -9.01 -13.59
CA GLY A 14 -9.56 -8.28 -12.86
C GLY A 14 -10.75 -9.14 -12.47
N THR A 15 -10.82 -10.38 -12.96
CA THR A 15 -11.91 -11.34 -12.71
C THR A 15 -11.37 -12.75 -12.53
N PRO A 16 -12.09 -13.65 -11.82
CA PRO A 16 -11.71 -15.05 -11.68
C PRO A 16 -11.46 -15.75 -13.03
N LYS A 17 -12.28 -15.48 -14.04
CA LYS A 17 -12.13 -16.07 -15.38
C LYS A 17 -10.84 -15.62 -16.09
N GLN A 18 -10.47 -14.34 -15.95
CA GLN A 18 -9.20 -13.84 -16.49
C GLN A 18 -8.02 -14.48 -15.75
N TRP A 19 -8.14 -14.64 -14.42
CA TRP A 19 -7.12 -15.30 -13.62
C TRP A 19 -6.96 -16.76 -14.04
N GLU A 20 -8.05 -17.52 -14.15
CA GLU A 20 -8.05 -18.94 -14.53
C GLU A 20 -7.43 -19.15 -15.91
N THR A 21 -7.80 -18.30 -16.88
CA THR A 21 -7.20 -18.32 -18.22
C THR A 21 -5.69 -18.14 -18.12
N ARG A 22 -5.22 -17.15 -17.36
CA ARG A 22 -3.80 -16.81 -17.28
C ARG A 22 -3.00 -17.83 -16.46
N ALA A 23 -3.56 -18.31 -15.35
CA ALA A 23 -2.97 -19.34 -14.51
C ALA A 23 -2.83 -20.67 -15.25
N THR A 24 -3.81 -21.01 -16.10
CA THR A 24 -3.74 -22.18 -16.99
C THR A 24 -2.66 -22.01 -18.05
N GLU A 25 -2.59 -20.84 -18.70
CA GLU A 25 -1.53 -20.53 -19.69
C GLU A 25 -0.11 -20.63 -19.09
N LEU A 26 0.05 -20.33 -17.80
CA LEU A 26 1.33 -20.37 -17.08
C LEU A 26 1.53 -21.61 -16.22
N LEU A 27 0.61 -22.58 -16.24
CA LEU A 27 0.65 -23.84 -15.49
C LEU A 27 0.74 -23.66 -13.96
N VAL A 28 -0.01 -22.70 -13.41
CA VAL A 28 -0.01 -22.37 -11.96
C VAL A 28 -1.40 -22.38 -11.30
N SER A 29 -2.43 -22.91 -11.96
CA SER A 29 -3.81 -22.91 -11.44
C SER A 29 -3.96 -23.57 -10.06
N ASP A 30 -3.21 -24.65 -9.81
CA ASP A 30 -3.28 -25.46 -8.59
C ASP A 30 -1.97 -25.44 -7.79
N VAL A 31 -1.11 -24.45 -8.03
CA VAL A 31 0.20 -24.36 -7.37
C VAL A 31 0.13 -23.32 -6.24
N PRO A 32 0.14 -23.73 -4.96
CA PRO A 32 0.28 -22.80 -3.84
C PRO A 32 1.73 -22.28 -3.76
N LEU A 33 1.91 -21.15 -3.06
CA LEU A 33 3.23 -20.53 -2.88
C LEU A 33 4.24 -21.46 -2.19
N SER A 34 3.76 -22.34 -1.31
CA SER A 34 4.55 -23.37 -0.62
C SER A 34 5.23 -24.37 -1.56
N GLN A 35 4.65 -24.62 -2.73
CA GLN A 35 5.12 -25.63 -3.69
C GLN A 35 5.98 -25.03 -4.81
N LEU A 36 6.18 -23.71 -4.82
CA LEU A 36 7.11 -23.08 -5.76
C LEU A 36 8.55 -23.46 -5.42
N ASN A 37 9.38 -23.71 -6.43
CA ASN A 37 10.82 -23.97 -6.21
C ASN A 37 11.55 -22.79 -5.56
N LYS A 38 11.02 -21.58 -5.75
CA LYS A 38 11.56 -20.33 -5.23
C LYS A 38 10.45 -19.28 -5.14
N LEU A 39 10.43 -18.58 -4.01
CA LEU A 39 9.63 -17.36 -3.84
C LEU A 39 10.55 -16.14 -3.80
N ASP A 40 10.33 -15.18 -4.70
CA ASP A 40 11.09 -13.93 -4.74
C ASP A 40 10.51 -12.91 -3.74
N SER A 41 11.29 -11.86 -3.45
CA SER A 41 10.79 -10.71 -2.68
C SER A 41 9.64 -10.00 -3.42
N ALA A 42 8.80 -9.28 -2.68
CA ALA A 42 7.66 -8.53 -3.25
C ALA A 42 8.06 -7.67 -4.46
N SER A 43 9.17 -6.93 -4.37
CA SER A 43 9.67 -6.05 -5.44
C SER A 43 10.23 -6.77 -6.67
N LYS A 44 10.48 -8.08 -6.59
CA LYS A 44 11.03 -8.92 -7.67
C LYS A 44 10.05 -10.03 -8.07
N MET A 45 8.81 -9.95 -7.62
CA MET A 45 7.79 -10.95 -7.86
C MET A 45 7.57 -11.18 -9.36
N THR A 46 7.50 -12.45 -9.73
CA THR A 46 7.19 -12.90 -11.09
C THR A 46 5.67 -12.99 -11.31
N GLU A 47 5.25 -13.09 -12.56
CA GLU A 47 3.83 -13.24 -12.90
C GLU A 47 3.23 -14.53 -12.33
N GLN A 48 4.00 -15.62 -12.39
CA GLN A 48 3.60 -16.92 -11.83
C GLN A 48 3.37 -16.82 -10.33
N GLN A 49 4.32 -16.24 -9.59
CA GLN A 49 4.19 -16.02 -8.14
C GLN A 49 2.99 -15.12 -7.81
N PHE A 50 2.78 -14.06 -8.58
CA PHE A 50 1.62 -13.18 -8.42
C PHE A 50 0.29 -13.93 -8.61
N LEU A 51 0.18 -14.80 -9.63
CA LEU A 51 -1.02 -15.60 -9.84
C LEU A 51 -1.26 -16.59 -8.69
N CYS A 52 -0.19 -17.13 -8.09
CA CYS A 52 -0.26 -17.98 -6.91
C CYS A 52 -0.72 -17.24 -5.64
N LEU A 53 -0.74 -15.89 -5.64
CA LEU A 53 -1.38 -15.14 -4.56
C LEU A 53 -2.92 -15.13 -4.68
N ARG A 54 -3.50 -15.56 -5.82
CA ARG A 54 -4.94 -15.42 -6.13
C ARG A 54 -5.47 -14.01 -5.88
N VAL A 55 -4.78 -13.03 -6.45
CA VAL A 55 -5.18 -11.62 -6.36
C VAL A 55 -5.83 -11.15 -7.64
N LEU A 56 -6.94 -10.43 -7.49
CA LEU A 56 -7.68 -9.78 -8.55
C LEU A 56 -7.54 -8.27 -8.43
N TRP A 57 -7.29 -7.60 -9.55
CA TRP A 57 -7.26 -6.15 -9.68
C TRP A 57 -8.30 -5.71 -10.70
N PRO A 58 -9.54 -5.44 -10.28
CA PRO A 58 -10.57 -4.89 -11.16
C PRO A 58 -10.19 -3.52 -11.71
N GLY A 59 -11.04 -2.99 -12.60
CA GLY A 59 -10.90 -1.63 -13.10
C GLY A 59 -10.85 -0.62 -11.94
N SER A 60 -10.00 0.40 -12.09
CA SER A 60 -9.86 1.48 -11.13
C SER A 60 -11.16 2.27 -11.06
N LYS A 61 -11.54 2.67 -9.84
CA LYS A 61 -12.73 3.48 -9.58
C LYS A 61 -12.36 4.95 -9.40
N GLN A 62 -13.34 5.83 -9.60
CA GLN A 62 -13.16 7.25 -9.40
C GLN A 62 -13.05 7.61 -7.91
N PRO A 63 -12.40 8.73 -7.55
CA PRO A 63 -12.29 9.21 -6.17
C PRO A 63 -13.61 9.26 -5.40
N ASN A 64 -14.70 9.71 -6.04
CA ASN A 64 -16.01 9.85 -5.42
C ASN A 64 -16.72 8.53 -5.12
N GLU A 65 -16.20 7.40 -5.61
CA GLU A 65 -16.68 6.06 -5.32
C GLU A 65 -15.98 5.43 -4.11
N PHE A 66 -14.96 6.09 -3.53
CA PHE A 66 -14.30 5.61 -2.32
C PHE A 66 -15.32 5.52 -1.16
N PRO A 67 -15.28 4.47 -0.31
CA PRO A 67 -16.20 4.32 0.81
C PRO A 67 -16.26 5.56 1.69
N LYS A 68 -17.48 6.05 1.95
CA LYS A 68 -17.68 7.24 2.78
C LYS A 68 -17.60 6.87 4.26
N PRO A 69 -17.02 7.75 5.09
CA PRO A 69 -16.99 7.54 6.53
C PRO A 69 -18.41 7.58 7.12
N SER A 70 -18.57 7.00 8.32
CA SER A 70 -19.82 7.12 9.09
C SER A 70 -20.18 8.60 9.37
N GLU A 71 -21.45 8.91 9.63
CA GLU A 71 -21.84 10.30 9.95
C GLU A 71 -21.16 10.82 11.23
N THR A 72 -20.88 9.96 12.21
CA THR A 72 -20.11 10.33 13.41
C THR A 72 -18.67 10.68 13.06
N THR A 73 -18.01 9.87 12.24
CA THR A 73 -16.64 10.12 11.75
C THR A 73 -16.61 11.40 10.91
N LYS A 74 -17.62 11.62 10.07
CA LYS A 74 -17.77 12.82 9.23
C LYS A 74 -17.89 14.10 10.05
N ALA A 75 -18.65 14.10 11.15
CA ALA A 75 -18.72 15.24 12.05
C ALA A 75 -17.35 15.61 12.66
N ARG A 76 -16.56 14.61 13.09
CA ARG A 76 -15.18 14.80 13.58
C ARG A 76 -14.28 15.38 12.48
N ILE A 77 -14.40 14.87 11.26
CA ILE A 77 -13.65 15.39 10.10
C ILE A 77 -14.01 16.85 9.84
N ASP A 78 -15.30 17.19 9.82
CA ASP A 78 -15.77 18.56 9.55
C ASP A 78 -15.25 19.56 10.60
N GLU A 79 -15.25 19.18 11.87
CA GLU A 79 -14.71 19.99 12.96
C GLU A 79 -13.21 20.29 12.79
N VAL A 80 -12.41 19.28 12.47
CA VAL A 80 -10.97 19.44 12.20
C VAL A 80 -10.74 20.30 10.98
N MET A 81 -11.43 19.99 9.88
CA MET A 81 -11.23 20.67 8.60
C MET A 81 -11.65 22.14 8.63
N ALA A 82 -12.59 22.51 9.50
CA ALA A 82 -12.97 23.91 9.74
C ALA A 82 -11.89 24.71 10.49
N ASN A 83 -10.98 24.03 11.19
CA ASN A 83 -9.98 24.63 12.07
C ASN A 83 -8.56 24.18 11.73
N PHE A 84 -8.22 24.11 10.44
CA PHE A 84 -6.89 23.65 9.98
C PHE A 84 -6.16 24.69 9.11
N PRO A 85 -5.74 25.85 9.67
CA PRO A 85 -5.20 26.97 8.89
C PRO A 85 -3.98 26.61 8.00
N PRO A 86 -3.00 25.79 8.43
CA PRO A 86 -1.91 25.37 7.55
C PRO A 86 -2.37 24.63 6.30
N PHE A 87 -3.40 23.79 6.44
CA PHE A 87 -3.95 23.06 5.31
C PHE A 87 -4.75 23.97 4.38
N ASP A 88 -5.55 24.90 4.92
CA ASP A 88 -6.24 25.90 4.10
C ASP A 88 -5.26 26.78 3.31
N ALA A 89 -4.17 27.22 3.95
CA ALA A 89 -3.10 27.97 3.26
C ALA A 89 -2.48 27.15 2.13
N TYR A 90 -2.24 25.85 2.34
CA TYR A 90 -1.76 24.94 1.30
C TYR A 90 -2.76 24.83 0.15
N LEU A 91 -4.04 24.62 0.43
CA LEU A 91 -5.08 24.53 -0.59
C LEU A 91 -5.27 25.83 -1.37
N ASP A 92 -5.14 26.98 -0.71
CA ASP A 92 -5.19 28.29 -1.38
C ASP A 92 -4.00 28.47 -2.31
N HIS A 93 -2.80 28.04 -1.89
CA HIS A 93 -1.63 28.07 -2.74
C HIS A 93 -1.80 27.16 -3.98
N LEU A 94 -2.45 26.00 -3.85
CA LEU A 94 -2.80 25.16 -5.00
C LEU A 94 -3.76 25.87 -6.00
N ARG A 95 -4.66 26.74 -5.51
CA ARG A 95 -5.60 27.50 -6.35
C ARG A 95 -4.96 28.72 -7.01
N THR A 96 -3.95 29.32 -6.37
CA THR A 96 -3.27 30.53 -6.85
C THR A 96 -1.76 30.26 -6.98
N PRO A 97 -1.32 29.56 -8.03
CA PRO A 97 0.07 29.14 -8.19
C PRO A 97 1.08 30.28 -8.41
N GLU A 98 0.60 31.52 -8.61
CA GLU A 98 1.45 32.73 -8.77
C GLU A 98 1.96 33.29 -7.43
N LYS A 99 1.53 32.77 -6.28
CA LYS A 99 2.02 33.20 -4.95
C LYS A 99 3.42 32.64 -4.67
N GLU A 100 4.19 33.35 -3.84
CA GLU A 100 5.54 32.92 -3.43
C GLU A 100 5.59 31.44 -3.02
N TYR A 101 6.57 30.73 -3.57
CA TYR A 101 6.82 29.31 -3.38
C TYR A 101 7.03 28.90 -1.90
N PHE A 102 7.45 29.84 -1.05
CA PHE A 102 7.72 29.63 0.38
C PHE A 102 6.76 30.41 1.28
N ASP A 103 5.46 30.11 1.24
CA ASP A 103 4.53 30.60 2.26
C ASP A 103 4.66 29.76 3.55
N ARG A 104 5.35 30.31 4.56
CA ARG A 104 5.55 29.67 5.87
C ARG A 104 4.23 29.30 6.57
N LYS A 105 3.10 29.91 6.18
CA LYS A 105 1.78 29.55 6.72
C LYS A 105 1.35 28.14 6.38
N MET A 106 1.89 27.53 5.30
CA MET A 106 1.62 26.14 4.93
C MET A 106 2.26 25.12 5.90
N GLY A 107 3.22 25.53 6.73
CA GLY A 107 3.90 24.64 7.66
C GLY A 107 4.57 23.45 6.95
N VAL A 108 4.37 22.24 7.48
CA VAL A 108 4.94 21.00 6.93
C VAL A 108 4.37 20.62 5.55
N MET A 109 3.22 21.17 5.15
CA MET A 109 2.64 20.93 3.81
C MET A 109 3.50 21.51 2.68
N LEU A 110 4.50 22.35 3.02
CA LEU A 110 5.53 22.81 2.09
C LEU A 110 6.29 21.67 1.41
N VAL A 111 6.47 20.52 2.07
CA VAL A 111 7.24 19.41 1.46
C VAL A 111 6.48 18.79 0.28
N MET A 112 5.16 18.64 0.41
CA MET A 112 4.30 18.21 -0.71
C MET A 112 4.29 19.24 -1.84
N GLN A 113 4.34 20.53 -1.50
CA GLN A 113 4.45 21.60 -2.49
C GLN A 113 5.81 21.61 -3.20
N ALA A 114 6.89 21.30 -2.48
CA ALA A 114 8.23 21.21 -3.03
C ALA A 114 8.36 20.07 -4.04
N GLN A 115 7.79 18.90 -3.73
CA GLN A 115 7.75 17.76 -4.64
C GLN A 115 7.14 18.13 -6.01
N ARG A 116 6.08 18.95 -6.04
CA ARG A 116 5.46 19.41 -7.30
C ARG A 116 6.42 20.20 -8.19
N HIS A 117 7.28 21.02 -7.57
CA HIS A 117 8.20 21.90 -8.27
C HIS A 117 9.49 21.18 -8.70
N SER A 118 9.84 20.11 -8.00
CA SER A 118 10.99 19.25 -8.33
C SER A 118 10.65 18.13 -9.33
N GLY A 119 9.43 18.08 -9.87
CA GLY A 119 9.04 17.07 -10.87
C GLY A 119 9.96 17.09 -12.10
N PRO A 120 10.22 15.93 -12.73
CA PRO A 120 11.22 15.82 -13.77
C PRO A 120 10.87 16.74 -14.93
N SER A 121 11.75 17.72 -15.20
CA SER A 121 11.80 18.41 -16.48
C SER A 121 11.78 17.36 -17.57
N SER A 122 10.74 17.39 -18.41
CA SER A 122 10.81 16.74 -19.72
C SER A 122 11.96 17.40 -20.49
N GLU A 123 13.18 16.87 -20.43
CA GLU A 123 14.17 16.92 -21.52
C GLU A 123 15.48 16.15 -21.23
N LYS A 124 15.77 15.24 -22.18
CA LYS A 124 17.07 14.71 -22.63
C LYS A 124 17.82 13.69 -21.77
N ALA A 125 17.74 12.45 -22.27
CA ALA A 125 18.78 11.44 -22.15
C ALA A 125 20.16 12.07 -22.42
N THR A 126 20.99 12.14 -21.38
CA THR A 126 22.42 12.35 -21.55
C THR A 126 23.14 11.27 -20.75
N THR A 127 24.02 10.56 -21.45
CA THR A 127 24.87 9.45 -21.02
C THR A 127 25.58 9.67 -19.68
N PRO A 128 25.85 8.61 -18.89
CA PRO A 128 26.57 8.74 -17.62
C PRO A 128 28.04 9.07 -17.91
N SER A 129 28.48 10.25 -17.49
CA SER A 129 29.90 10.59 -17.44
C SER A 129 30.43 10.23 -16.05
N SER A 130 31.44 9.37 -16.05
CA SER A 130 32.25 9.00 -14.89
C SER A 130 32.85 10.23 -14.21
N ALA A 131 32.76 10.31 -12.89
CA ALA A 131 33.68 11.11 -12.10
C ALA A 131 33.98 10.43 -10.76
N SER A 132 35.26 10.16 -10.58
CA SER A 132 35.91 9.55 -9.43
C SER A 132 35.73 10.30 -8.11
N ALA A 133 35.78 9.51 -7.04
CA ALA A 133 36.45 9.71 -5.75
C ALA A 133 36.97 11.12 -5.39
N LEU A 134 36.63 11.58 -4.18
CA LEU A 134 37.57 12.00 -3.12
C LEU A 134 36.80 12.53 -1.89
N GLY A 135 37.25 12.13 -0.69
CA GLY A 135 37.13 12.97 0.52
C GLY A 135 36.44 12.36 1.74
N GLU A 136 37.20 11.61 2.55
CA GLU A 136 36.90 11.33 3.96
C GLU A 136 36.93 12.62 4.79
N ALA A 137 36.00 12.77 5.75
CA ALA A 137 36.22 13.58 6.95
C ALA A 137 35.39 13.03 8.13
N GLN A 138 36.02 13.05 9.29
CA GLN A 138 35.75 12.24 10.47
C GLN A 138 34.62 12.76 11.38
N SER A 139 34.05 11.79 12.10
CA SER A 139 33.11 11.80 13.21
C SER A 139 33.34 12.84 14.31
N THR A 140 32.23 13.38 14.85
CA THR A 140 32.12 13.74 16.28
C THR A 140 30.77 13.23 16.82
N SER A 141 30.79 12.68 18.02
CA SER A 141 29.72 11.88 18.64
C SER A 141 29.01 12.62 19.77
N SER A 142 27.69 12.42 19.90
CA SER A 142 26.93 12.45 21.17
C SER A 142 25.46 11.99 20.99
N PRO A 143 24.76 11.53 22.06
CA PRO A 143 24.02 10.26 22.01
C PRO A 143 22.47 10.32 22.15
N ARG A 144 21.85 9.18 21.77
CA ARG A 144 20.49 8.66 22.09
C ARG A 144 19.27 9.24 21.36
N SER A 145 18.89 8.58 20.26
CA SER A 145 17.67 7.77 20.23
C SER A 145 17.96 6.52 19.39
N VAL A 146 17.41 5.37 19.79
CA VAL A 146 17.61 4.09 19.09
C VAL A 146 16.71 4.11 17.85
N ILE A 147 17.10 4.88 16.83
CA ILE A 147 16.58 4.71 15.48
C ILE A 147 17.36 3.52 14.92
N SER A 148 16.66 2.40 14.73
CA SER A 148 17.21 1.24 14.04
C SER A 148 17.82 1.70 12.72
N ALA A 149 19.14 1.57 12.62
CA ALA A 149 19.96 2.00 11.50
C ALA A 149 19.81 1.05 10.30
N ALA A 150 18.59 0.88 9.80
CA ALA A 150 18.34 0.38 8.45
C ALA A 150 18.34 1.60 7.52
N ALA A 151 19.52 1.95 7.02
CA ALA A 151 19.70 3.14 6.19
C ALA A 151 18.93 3.07 4.85
N PRO A 152 18.53 4.22 4.27
CA PRO A 152 17.71 4.32 3.06
C PRO A 152 18.57 4.17 1.79
N PHE A 153 19.07 2.97 1.50
CA PHE A 153 20.04 2.75 0.41
C PHE A 153 19.48 2.24 -0.94
N ASP A 154 18.17 2.12 -1.13
CA ASP A 154 17.60 1.62 -2.41
C ASP A 154 16.59 2.55 -3.11
N LEU A 155 16.32 3.75 -2.58
CA LEU A 155 15.40 4.69 -3.25
C LEU A 155 16.20 5.62 -4.18
N THR A 156 15.67 5.90 -5.36
CA THR A 156 16.18 7.03 -6.15
C THR A 156 15.93 8.34 -5.40
N ASP A 157 16.68 9.41 -5.71
CA ASP A 157 16.45 10.72 -5.07
C ASP A 157 15.01 11.22 -5.32
N ASP A 158 14.46 10.94 -6.51
CA ASP A 158 13.06 11.22 -6.83
C ASP A 158 12.09 10.39 -5.97
N GLU A 159 12.36 9.10 -5.76
CA GLU A 159 11.53 8.26 -4.87
C GLU A 159 11.61 8.75 -3.43
N ARG A 160 12.78 9.14 -2.94
CA ARG A 160 12.95 9.65 -1.57
C ARG A 160 12.14 10.92 -1.37
N LEU A 161 12.19 11.86 -2.32
CA LEU A 161 11.42 13.10 -2.23
C LEU A 161 9.91 12.85 -2.20
N ILE A 162 9.41 11.97 -3.07
CA ILE A 162 7.98 11.58 -3.10
C ILE A 162 7.59 10.90 -1.80
N HIS A 163 8.45 10.00 -1.30
CA HIS A 163 8.22 9.27 -0.06
C HIS A 163 8.09 10.21 1.15
N GLU A 164 9.06 11.11 1.29
CA GLU A 164 9.07 12.11 2.36
C GLU A 164 7.87 13.04 2.26
N ALA A 165 7.58 13.56 1.06
CA ALA A 165 6.45 14.43 0.83
C ALA A 165 5.11 13.79 1.24
N LEU A 166 4.87 12.54 0.82
CA LEU A 166 3.65 11.82 1.18
C LEU A 166 3.56 11.61 2.69
N LEU A 167 4.59 11.04 3.32
CA LEU A 167 4.53 10.74 4.75
C LEU A 167 4.45 12.00 5.61
N TYR A 168 5.12 13.09 5.23
CA TYR A 168 4.96 14.37 5.93
C TYR A 168 3.56 14.94 5.78
N PHE A 169 2.95 14.84 4.60
CA PHE A 169 1.54 15.21 4.41
C PHE A 169 0.62 14.39 5.31
N LEU A 170 0.78 13.06 5.31
CA LEU A 170 -0.02 12.14 6.14
C LEU A 170 0.11 12.44 7.63
N ARG A 171 1.34 12.64 8.13
CA ARG A 171 1.60 13.03 9.52
C ARG A 171 0.96 14.36 9.87
N ALA A 172 1.09 15.35 9.00
CA ALA A 172 0.55 16.68 9.21
C ALA A 172 -0.96 16.68 9.46
N LEU A 173 -1.70 15.77 8.82
CA LEU A 173 -3.15 15.66 9.01
C LEU A 173 -3.53 15.34 10.46
N ILE A 174 -2.72 14.56 11.19
CA ILE A 174 -3.10 14.04 12.51
C ILE A 174 -2.24 14.54 13.67
N VAL A 175 -1.06 15.11 13.41
CA VAL A 175 -0.05 15.42 14.44
C VAL A 175 -0.53 16.41 15.51
N SER A 176 -1.40 17.36 15.15
CA SER A 176 -1.92 18.37 16.07
C SER A 176 -3.27 17.99 16.68
N LEU A 177 -3.81 16.82 16.36
CA LEU A 177 -5.12 16.40 16.85
C LEU A 177 -5.00 15.75 18.23
N PRO A 178 -5.82 16.19 19.21
CA PRO A 178 -5.79 15.59 20.53
C PRO A 178 -6.35 14.16 20.49
N ASN A 179 -5.85 13.30 21.38
CA ASN A 179 -6.35 11.94 21.61
C ASN A 179 -6.24 10.98 20.42
N MET A 180 -5.41 11.30 19.42
CA MET A 180 -5.04 10.33 18.39
C MET A 180 -4.26 9.18 19.02
N ARG A 181 -4.68 7.94 18.73
CA ARG A 181 -4.00 6.72 19.19
C ARG A 181 -3.30 6.00 18.04
N CYS A 182 -3.06 6.69 16.94
CA CYS A 182 -2.33 6.17 15.80
C CYS A 182 -1.39 7.22 15.24
N GLU A 183 -0.32 6.79 14.58
CA GLU A 183 0.66 7.66 13.94
C GLU A 183 1.10 7.11 12.59
N TRP A 184 1.36 8.02 11.64
CA TRP A 184 2.02 7.66 10.40
C TRP A 184 3.52 7.55 10.64
N SER A 185 4.10 6.41 10.29
CA SER A 185 5.52 6.15 10.44
C SER A 185 6.18 5.72 9.15
N PHE A 186 7.48 5.99 9.05
CA PHE A 186 8.33 5.33 8.08
C PHE A 186 8.51 3.87 8.54
N CYS A 187 8.24 2.93 7.66
CA CYS A 187 8.20 1.51 8.01
C CYS A 187 9.24 0.77 7.18
N TYR A 188 10.52 1.02 7.44
CA TYR A 188 11.64 0.40 6.70
C TYR A 188 11.89 -1.06 7.08
N GLU A 189 11.11 -1.60 8.01
CA GLU A 189 11.20 -3.00 8.40
C GLU A 189 10.59 -3.90 7.34
N PHE A 190 11.21 -5.06 7.18
CA PHE A 190 10.75 -6.09 6.26
C PHE A 190 9.66 -6.93 6.92
N ILE A 191 8.54 -7.13 6.23
CA ILE A 191 7.58 -8.17 6.57
C ILE A 191 8.06 -9.46 5.92
N LYS A 192 8.56 -10.38 6.75
CA LYS A 192 8.93 -11.73 6.33
C LYS A 192 7.73 -12.66 6.53
N THR A 193 7.30 -13.30 5.46
CA THR A 193 6.07 -14.10 5.45
C THR A 193 6.40 -15.52 5.00
N PRO A 194 6.28 -16.51 5.88
CA PRO A 194 6.50 -17.91 5.53
C PRO A 194 5.34 -18.48 4.71
N PHE A 195 5.66 -19.34 3.76
CA PHE A 195 4.74 -20.13 2.93
C PHE A 195 5.32 -21.55 2.82
N GLY A 196 5.02 -22.42 3.78
CA GLY A 196 5.72 -23.72 3.89
C GLY A 196 7.22 -23.52 4.07
N ASP A 197 8.02 -24.16 3.22
CA ASP A 197 9.49 -24.00 3.21
C ASP A 197 9.97 -22.73 2.49
N ASN A 198 9.07 -22.00 1.84
CA ASN A 198 9.37 -20.72 1.18
C ASN A 198 9.15 -19.54 2.13
N GLU A 199 9.83 -18.43 1.86
CA GLU A 199 9.62 -17.15 2.53
C GLU A 199 9.52 -16.03 1.49
N MET A 200 8.54 -15.14 1.65
CA MET A 200 8.47 -13.88 0.93
C MET A 200 8.89 -12.74 1.85
N THR A 201 9.79 -11.89 1.37
CA THR A 201 10.13 -10.63 2.03
C THR A 201 9.47 -9.46 1.32
N ALA A 202 8.64 -8.71 2.02
CA ALA A 202 8.03 -7.46 1.57
C ALA A 202 8.62 -6.27 2.33
N ARG A 203 8.86 -5.16 1.64
CA ARG A 203 9.30 -3.89 2.24
C ARG A 203 8.25 -2.85 1.93
N ILE A 204 7.63 -2.29 2.95
CA ILE A 204 6.69 -1.19 2.81
C ILE A 204 7.43 0.15 2.97
N GLY A 205 6.94 1.23 2.37
CA GLY A 205 7.55 2.55 2.53
C GLY A 205 7.21 3.19 3.89
N GLY A 206 5.93 3.09 4.25
CA GLY A 206 5.39 3.64 5.48
C GLY A 206 4.14 2.91 5.92
N CYS A 207 3.62 3.27 7.08
CA CYS A 207 2.42 2.66 7.62
C CYS A 207 1.73 3.57 8.65
N LEU A 208 0.43 3.36 8.83
CA LEU A 208 -0.34 3.91 9.96
C LEU A 208 -0.31 2.88 11.08
N MET A 209 0.32 3.21 12.20
CA MET A 209 0.52 2.34 13.35
C MET A 209 -0.35 2.76 14.53
N GLY A 210 -0.80 1.80 15.33
CA GLY A 210 -1.34 2.08 16.65
C GLY A 210 -0.25 2.54 17.61
N ILE A 211 -0.51 3.57 18.41
CA ILE A 211 0.41 4.01 19.45
C ILE A 211 0.32 3.02 20.61
N GLY A 212 1.45 2.49 21.05
CA GLY A 212 1.52 1.54 22.17
C GLY A 212 1.13 0.10 21.82
N ILE A 213 0.75 -0.19 20.57
CA ILE A 213 0.46 -1.56 20.09
C ILE A 213 1.14 -1.82 18.74
N PRO A 214 1.57 -3.06 18.43
CA PRO A 214 2.32 -3.37 17.20
C PRO A 214 1.42 -3.52 15.96
N ASP A 215 0.30 -2.83 15.93
CA ASP A 215 -0.78 -3.01 14.96
C ASP A 215 -0.69 -1.98 13.83
N MET A 216 -0.69 -2.46 12.58
CA MET A 216 -0.84 -1.64 11.37
C MET A 216 -2.31 -1.43 11.00
N PHE A 217 -2.65 -0.27 10.44
CA PHE A 217 -4.00 0.08 9.98
C PHE A 217 -4.04 0.56 8.53
N ALA A 218 -2.88 0.89 7.96
CA ALA A 218 -2.68 1.15 6.55
C ALA A 218 -1.19 0.99 6.23
N ILE A 219 -0.87 0.69 4.97
CA ILE A 219 0.49 0.69 4.44
C ILE A 219 0.65 1.76 3.35
N VAL A 220 1.88 2.19 3.12
CA VAL A 220 2.24 3.23 2.15
C VAL A 220 3.27 2.69 1.17
N GLU A 221 3.05 2.92 -0.13
CA GLU A 221 4.02 2.61 -1.18
C GLU A 221 4.17 3.79 -2.14
N VAL A 222 5.39 4.06 -2.61
CA VAL A 222 5.63 5.17 -3.56
C VAL A 222 6.45 4.72 -4.75
N LYS A 223 6.19 5.33 -5.90
CA LYS A 223 6.98 5.16 -7.13
C LYS A 223 7.15 6.50 -7.85
N PRO A 224 8.27 6.70 -8.56
CA PRO A 224 8.61 7.99 -9.15
C PRO A 224 7.92 8.26 -10.49
N ARG A 225 7.32 7.22 -11.08
CA ARG A 225 6.62 7.32 -12.37
C ARG A 225 5.12 7.20 -12.19
N VAL A 226 4.40 7.84 -13.10
CA VAL A 226 2.95 7.73 -13.28
C VAL A 226 2.54 6.26 -13.37
N ARG A 227 1.37 5.94 -12.80
CA ARG A 227 0.85 4.58 -12.77
C ARG A 227 0.46 4.13 -14.18
N ASN A 228 0.93 2.98 -14.61
CA ASN A 228 0.51 2.35 -15.86
C ASN A 228 0.43 0.84 -15.65
N ARG A 229 -0.80 0.31 -15.63
CA ARG A 229 -1.10 -1.09 -15.30
C ARG A 229 -0.64 -2.05 -16.39
N ASP A 230 -0.67 -1.63 -17.65
CA ASP A 230 -0.36 -2.46 -18.80
C ASP A 230 1.14 -2.53 -19.06
N GLU A 231 1.82 -1.38 -18.99
CA GLU A 231 3.27 -1.29 -19.21
C GLU A 231 4.09 -1.74 -18.00
N ARG A 232 3.55 -1.56 -16.78
CA ARG A 232 4.25 -1.84 -15.52
C ARG A 232 3.41 -2.67 -14.54
N PRO A 233 2.94 -3.87 -14.95
CA PRO A 233 2.14 -4.74 -14.08
C PRO A 233 2.88 -5.17 -12.80
N GLN A 234 4.22 -5.18 -12.82
CA GLN A 234 5.05 -5.54 -11.67
C GLN A 234 4.80 -4.66 -10.45
N LEU A 235 4.35 -3.41 -10.66
CA LEU A 235 3.94 -2.54 -9.56
C LEU A 235 2.78 -3.15 -8.77
N LEU A 236 1.73 -3.59 -9.46
CA LEU A 236 0.54 -4.14 -8.84
C LEU A 236 0.83 -5.52 -8.21
N TRP A 237 1.77 -6.28 -8.78
CA TRP A 237 2.25 -7.52 -8.19
C TRP A 237 2.97 -7.26 -6.86
N GLN A 238 3.85 -6.26 -6.82
CA GLN A 238 4.54 -5.85 -5.61
C GLN A 238 3.54 -5.38 -4.53
N GLU A 239 2.61 -4.48 -4.88
CA GLU A 239 1.58 -3.98 -3.96
C GLU A 239 0.69 -5.12 -3.42
N SER A 240 0.41 -6.13 -4.26
CA SER A 240 -0.32 -7.34 -3.84
C SER A 240 0.47 -8.17 -2.83
N ALA A 241 1.76 -8.36 -3.07
CA ALA A 241 2.66 -9.12 -2.21
C ALA A 241 2.83 -8.47 -0.83
N GLU A 242 2.93 -7.14 -0.79
CA GLU A 242 2.96 -6.36 0.45
C GLU A 242 1.66 -6.51 1.25
N MET A 243 0.51 -6.42 0.57
CA MET A 243 -0.79 -6.63 1.20
C MET A 243 -0.94 -8.04 1.77
N VAL A 244 -0.58 -9.07 1.00
CA VAL A 244 -0.61 -10.47 1.45
C VAL A 244 0.32 -10.69 2.65
N SER A 245 1.51 -10.07 2.63
CA SER A 245 2.45 -10.16 3.76
C SER A 245 1.85 -9.56 5.04
N TRP A 246 1.17 -8.42 4.93
CA TRP A 246 0.46 -7.82 6.06
C TRP A 246 -0.69 -8.72 6.56
N ILE A 247 -1.51 -9.26 5.65
CA ILE A 247 -2.60 -10.19 6.00
C ILE A 247 -2.07 -11.38 6.80
N MET A 248 -1.01 -12.03 6.31
CA MET A 248 -0.42 -13.19 6.96
C MET A 248 0.20 -12.86 8.31
N GLN A 249 0.85 -11.70 8.45
CA GLN A 249 1.39 -11.25 9.73
C GLN A 249 0.28 -11.04 10.78
N ASP A 250 -0.83 -10.41 10.40
CA ASP A 250 -1.96 -10.24 11.32
C ASP A 250 -2.56 -11.61 11.71
N ALA A 251 -2.70 -12.51 10.74
CA ALA A 251 -3.24 -13.85 10.98
C ALA A 251 -2.34 -14.69 11.90
N GLU A 252 -1.01 -14.55 11.82
CA GLU A 252 -0.06 -15.20 12.72
C GLU A 252 -0.14 -14.63 14.15
N LYS A 253 -0.32 -13.31 14.27
CA LYS A 253 -0.54 -12.64 15.56
C LYS A 253 -1.94 -12.85 16.15
N GLY A 254 -2.82 -13.57 15.44
CA GLY A 254 -4.21 -13.78 15.84
C GLY A 254 -5.04 -12.50 15.88
N ARG A 255 -4.59 -11.45 15.19
CA ARG A 255 -5.26 -10.16 15.20
C ARG A 255 -6.52 -10.23 14.33
N ARG A 256 -7.68 -10.08 14.97
CA ARG A 256 -8.96 -9.84 14.30
C ARG A 256 -9.23 -8.34 14.31
N THR A 257 -9.35 -7.73 13.13
CA THR A 257 -9.76 -6.33 13.02
C THR A 257 -11.27 -6.29 12.79
N SER A 258 -12.00 -5.48 13.56
CA SER A 258 -13.43 -5.27 13.28
C SER A 258 -13.67 -4.47 11.99
N VAL A 259 -12.61 -3.84 11.47
CA VAL A 259 -12.56 -3.06 10.23
C VAL A 259 -11.95 -3.96 9.16
N HIS A 260 -12.80 -4.56 8.33
CA HIS A 260 -12.39 -5.55 7.32
C HIS A 260 -11.71 -5.03 6.04
N PRO A 261 -11.62 -3.73 5.72
CA PRO A 261 -10.74 -3.32 4.62
C PRO A 261 -9.34 -2.93 5.09
N ARG A 262 -8.31 -3.58 4.54
CA ARG A 262 -6.91 -3.12 4.64
C ARG A 262 -6.63 -2.06 3.58
N LEU A 263 -6.09 -0.92 4.00
CA LEU A 263 -5.79 0.21 3.11
C LEU A 263 -4.32 0.24 2.70
N LEU A 264 -4.09 0.35 1.40
CA LEU A 264 -2.84 0.77 0.81
C LEU A 264 -3.00 2.20 0.27
N VAL A 265 -2.18 3.12 0.79
CA VAL A 265 -2.01 4.47 0.25
C VAL A 265 -0.81 4.44 -0.67
N SER A 266 -1.00 4.75 -1.94
CA SER A 266 0.07 4.66 -2.92
C SER A 266 0.24 5.97 -3.69
N GLN A 267 1.48 6.39 -3.93
CA GLN A 267 1.76 7.58 -4.75
C GLN A 267 2.67 7.25 -5.92
N ASN A 268 2.16 7.49 -7.11
CA ASN A 268 2.85 7.37 -8.38
C ASN A 268 3.09 8.75 -8.96
N ASN A 269 4.31 9.27 -8.81
CA ASN A 269 4.65 10.63 -9.23
C ASN A 269 3.72 11.68 -8.56
N HIS A 270 2.84 12.32 -9.31
CA HIS A 270 1.90 13.34 -8.84
C HIS A 270 0.49 12.80 -8.57
N GLU A 271 0.28 11.49 -8.68
CA GLU A 271 -1.01 10.83 -8.49
C GLU A 271 -0.99 10.00 -7.21
N ILE A 272 -1.91 10.28 -6.30
CA ILE A 272 -2.18 9.44 -5.13
C ILE A 272 -3.36 8.52 -5.44
N TRP A 273 -3.25 7.28 -5.02
CA TRP A 273 -4.23 6.23 -5.20
C TRP A 273 -4.49 5.54 -3.86
N LEU A 274 -5.73 5.15 -3.62
CA LEU A 274 -6.13 4.39 -2.44
C LEU A 274 -6.60 3.02 -2.90
N THR A 275 -6.09 1.95 -2.29
CA THR A 275 -6.49 0.59 -2.61
C THR A 275 -6.99 -0.12 -1.37
N ILE A 276 -8.19 -0.69 -1.46
CA ILE A 276 -8.79 -1.53 -0.41
C ILE A 276 -8.68 -2.99 -0.82
N ALA A 277 -8.13 -3.80 0.08
CA ALA A 277 -8.17 -5.26 -0.04
C ALA A 277 -9.48 -5.81 0.57
N ASP A 278 -10.19 -6.60 -0.23
CA ASP A 278 -11.42 -7.29 0.13
C ASP A 278 -11.25 -8.79 -0.12
N TYR A 279 -11.49 -9.60 0.91
CA TYR A 279 -11.27 -11.05 0.88
C TYR A 279 -12.01 -11.74 2.02
N ASP A 280 -12.31 -13.02 1.85
CA ASP A 280 -12.80 -13.86 2.94
C ASP A 280 -11.63 -14.27 3.84
N GLU A 281 -11.62 -13.81 5.09
CA GLU A 281 -10.47 -13.99 5.99
C GLU A 281 -10.17 -15.47 6.26
N GLU A 282 -11.20 -16.28 6.51
CA GLU A 282 -11.04 -17.68 6.85
C GLU A 282 -10.57 -18.48 5.62
N GLU A 283 -11.24 -18.31 4.48
CA GLU A 283 -10.94 -19.09 3.28
C GLU A 283 -9.61 -18.66 2.63
N TYR A 284 -9.33 -17.36 2.55
CA TYR A 284 -8.14 -16.85 1.89
C TYR A 284 -6.87 -17.11 2.71
N VAL A 285 -6.89 -16.88 4.03
CA VAL A 285 -5.72 -17.20 4.88
C VAL A 285 -5.46 -18.69 4.91
N ARG A 286 -6.50 -19.53 4.99
CA ARG A 286 -6.36 -20.99 4.90
C ARG A 286 -5.74 -21.43 3.59
N TYR A 287 -6.09 -20.78 2.48
CA TYR A 287 -5.44 -21.01 1.19
C TYR A 287 -3.95 -20.63 1.21
N LEU A 288 -3.63 -19.43 1.69
CA LEU A 288 -2.25 -18.94 1.75
C LEU A 288 -1.36 -19.84 2.62
N ARG A 289 -1.92 -20.46 3.66
CA ARG A 289 -1.21 -21.42 4.53
C ARG A 289 -1.10 -22.84 3.96
N ASP A 290 -1.68 -23.10 2.78
CA ASP A 290 -1.77 -24.45 2.20
C ASP A 290 -2.47 -25.47 3.14
N GLU A 291 -3.41 -24.97 3.95
CA GLU A 291 -4.15 -25.78 4.94
C GLU A 291 -5.32 -26.56 4.31
N SER A 292 -5.61 -26.34 3.02
CA SER A 292 -6.60 -27.08 2.23
C SER A 292 -6.34 -28.59 2.16
N SER A 293 -5.16 -29.02 2.58
CA SER A 293 -4.63 -30.38 2.45
C SER A 293 -4.74 -31.20 3.74
N THR A 294 -5.19 -30.62 4.87
CA THR A 294 -5.31 -31.37 6.13
C THR A 294 -6.55 -32.28 6.10
N PRO A 295 -6.40 -33.62 6.06
CA PRO A 295 -7.53 -34.50 6.23
C PRO A 295 -7.92 -34.42 7.70
N THR A 296 -9.02 -33.74 8.00
CA THR A 296 -9.80 -34.10 9.19
C THR A 296 -10.01 -35.62 9.13
N PRO A 297 -9.74 -36.40 10.19
CA PRO A 297 -10.03 -37.82 10.18
C PRO A 297 -11.54 -38.00 10.12
N SER A 298 -12.07 -38.05 8.90
CA SER A 298 -13.46 -38.39 8.62
C SER A 298 -13.67 -39.83 9.08
N ALA A 299 -14.75 -40.04 9.82
CA ALA A 299 -15.23 -41.37 10.17
C ALA A 299 -15.26 -42.29 8.92
N PRO A 300 -14.91 -43.58 9.07
CA PRO A 300 -14.82 -44.49 7.95
C PRO A 300 -16.21 -44.66 7.30
N GLY A 301 -16.36 -44.18 6.06
CA GLY A 301 -17.58 -44.41 5.28
C GLY A 301 -17.95 -43.37 4.22
N SER A 302 -17.34 -42.18 4.18
CA SER A 302 -17.69 -41.19 3.15
C SER A 302 -16.87 -41.37 1.88
N THR A 303 -17.50 -41.93 0.85
CA THR A 303 -17.00 -41.93 -0.54
C THR A 303 -16.89 -40.48 -1.01
N GLN A 304 -15.68 -39.95 -1.20
CA GLN A 304 -15.48 -38.61 -1.74
C GLN A 304 -15.76 -38.63 -3.25
N SER A 305 -16.98 -38.23 -3.63
CA SER A 305 -17.25 -37.79 -4.99
C SER A 305 -16.71 -36.36 -5.16
N SER A 306 -15.62 -36.23 -5.90
CA SER A 306 -15.05 -34.97 -6.35
C SER A 306 -16.03 -34.26 -7.29
N THR A 307 -16.90 -33.36 -6.81
CA THR A 307 -17.72 -32.46 -7.67
C THR A 307 -18.43 -31.34 -6.90
N SER A 308 -17.81 -30.77 -5.86
CA SER A 308 -18.25 -29.47 -5.33
C SER A 308 -17.13 -28.46 -5.55
N GLN A 309 -17.15 -27.79 -6.71
CA GLN A 309 -16.28 -26.64 -6.99
C GLN A 309 -16.74 -25.48 -6.12
N SER A 310 -16.32 -25.47 -4.85
CA SER A 310 -16.33 -24.22 -4.09
C SER A 310 -15.51 -23.20 -4.86
N PRO A 311 -15.97 -21.94 -4.98
CA PRO A 311 -15.23 -20.92 -5.69
C PRO A 311 -13.83 -20.77 -5.06
N LEU A 312 -12.81 -20.54 -5.90
CA LEU A 312 -11.46 -20.32 -5.38
C LEU A 312 -11.45 -19.07 -4.49
N PRO A 313 -10.76 -19.09 -3.34
CA PRO A 313 -10.60 -17.91 -2.51
C PRO A 313 -9.70 -16.90 -3.22
N PHE A 314 -10.21 -15.69 -3.42
CA PHE A 314 -9.48 -14.57 -4.03
C PHE A 314 -9.41 -13.40 -3.06
N MET A 315 -8.31 -12.65 -3.12
CA MET A 315 -8.28 -11.28 -2.63
C MET A 315 -8.51 -10.31 -3.78
N LYS A 316 -9.44 -9.37 -3.60
CA LYS A 316 -9.69 -8.28 -4.52
C LYS A 316 -9.01 -7.00 -4.03
N MET A 317 -8.10 -6.48 -4.85
CA MET A 317 -7.46 -5.16 -4.66
C MET A 317 -8.26 -4.12 -5.45
N GLN A 318 -9.22 -3.45 -4.79
CA GLN A 318 -10.01 -2.39 -5.42
C GLN A 318 -9.30 -1.04 -5.27
N GLU A 319 -8.79 -0.54 -6.39
CA GLU A 319 -8.14 0.76 -6.50
C GLU A 319 -9.15 1.89 -6.75
N TYR A 320 -8.88 3.05 -6.15
CA TYR A 320 -9.58 4.31 -6.31
C TYR A 320 -8.59 5.44 -6.60
N GLY A 321 -8.93 6.35 -7.49
CA GLY A 321 -8.09 7.50 -7.83
C GLY A 321 -8.14 7.88 -9.32
N PRO A 322 -7.20 8.72 -9.78
CA PRO A 322 -6.14 9.36 -9.00
C PRO A 322 -6.59 10.65 -8.30
N TRP A 323 -6.07 10.89 -7.10
CA TRP A 323 -6.01 12.23 -6.49
C TRP A 323 -4.70 12.91 -6.89
N SER A 324 -4.79 13.87 -7.80
CA SER A 324 -3.66 14.74 -8.15
C SER A 324 -3.21 15.65 -7.00
N ILE A 325 -1.91 15.62 -6.67
CA ILE A 325 -1.29 16.51 -5.67
C ILE A 325 -1.29 17.99 -6.07
N GLY A 326 -1.52 18.27 -7.36
CA GLY A 326 -1.61 19.62 -7.89
C GLY A 326 -3.01 20.23 -7.81
N ASN A 327 -4.01 19.49 -7.34
CA ASN A 327 -5.40 19.91 -7.37
C ASN A 327 -5.97 20.10 -5.95
N ALA A 328 -6.45 21.32 -5.66
CA ALA A 328 -6.95 21.69 -4.34
C ALA A 328 -8.22 20.93 -3.92
N SER A 329 -9.14 20.62 -4.84
CA SER A 329 -10.33 19.83 -4.49
C SER A 329 -9.95 18.39 -4.21
N HIS A 330 -9.01 17.83 -4.99
CA HIS A 330 -8.51 16.47 -4.77
C HIS A 330 -7.81 16.36 -3.42
N MET A 331 -6.88 17.27 -3.10
CA MET A 331 -6.15 17.20 -1.84
C MET A 331 -7.07 17.40 -0.63
N ARG A 332 -8.10 18.26 -0.74
CA ARG A 332 -9.12 18.39 0.30
C ARG A 332 -9.92 17.10 0.51
N ASP A 333 -10.38 16.48 -0.58
CA ASP A 333 -11.13 15.23 -0.53
C ASP A 333 -10.29 14.09 0.08
N LEU A 334 -9.06 13.94 -0.40
CA LEU A 334 -8.09 12.96 0.10
C LEU A 334 -7.81 13.15 1.60
N ALA A 335 -7.59 14.39 2.05
CA ALA A 335 -7.36 14.69 3.46
C ALA A 335 -8.54 14.25 4.35
N ARG A 336 -9.78 14.48 3.89
CA ARG A 336 -10.98 14.06 4.62
C ARG A 336 -11.06 12.54 4.75
N ILE A 337 -10.75 11.81 3.68
CA ILE A 337 -10.73 10.34 3.67
C ILE A 337 -9.69 9.81 4.67
N LEU A 338 -8.45 10.31 4.58
CA LEU A 338 -7.34 9.83 5.41
C LEU A 338 -7.50 10.21 6.89
N LEU A 339 -8.10 11.36 7.19
CA LEU A 339 -8.51 11.73 8.55
C LEU A 339 -9.56 10.76 9.10
N GLY A 340 -10.58 10.42 8.30
CA GLY A 340 -11.59 9.43 8.68
C GLY A 340 -10.97 8.08 9.01
N TRP A 341 -10.05 7.62 8.16
CA TRP A 341 -9.33 6.37 8.39
C TRP A 341 -8.50 6.39 9.68
N ALA A 342 -7.82 7.50 9.97
CA ALA A 342 -7.05 7.66 11.20
C ALA A 342 -7.94 7.70 12.46
N PHE A 343 -9.15 8.27 12.37
CA PHE A 343 -10.11 8.21 13.46
C PHE A 343 -10.61 6.80 13.73
N GLU A 344 -10.93 6.04 12.68
CA GLU A 344 -11.32 4.63 12.83
C GLU A 344 -10.19 3.80 13.43
N ALA A 345 -8.95 3.99 12.97
CA ALA A 345 -7.77 3.36 13.58
C ALA A 345 -7.63 3.72 15.07
N THR A 346 -7.80 5.00 15.42
CA THR A 346 -7.75 5.47 16.82
C THR A 346 -8.81 4.79 17.69
N ASP A 347 -10.03 4.69 17.18
CA ASP A 347 -11.14 4.06 17.90
C ASP A 347 -10.88 2.55 18.06
N GLU A 348 -10.30 1.89 17.05
CA GLU A 348 -9.91 0.48 17.15
C GLU A 348 -8.79 0.23 18.16
N VAL A 349 -7.78 1.11 18.24
CA VAL A 349 -6.73 1.00 19.27
C VAL A 349 -7.36 1.11 20.66
N ALA A 350 -8.28 2.07 20.85
CA ALA A 350 -8.99 2.25 22.11
C ALA A 350 -9.79 1.01 22.54
N LYS A 351 -10.47 0.34 21.58
CA LYS A 351 -11.17 -0.93 21.85
C LYS A 351 -10.20 -2.04 22.28
N SER A 352 -9.01 -2.10 21.66
CA SER A 352 -7.97 -3.07 22.03
C SER A 352 -7.51 -2.89 23.47
N GLU A 353 -7.19 -1.64 23.85
CA GLU A 353 -6.74 -1.30 25.20
C GLU A 353 -7.80 -1.62 26.26
N ALA A 354 -9.08 -1.48 25.90
CA ALA A 354 -10.21 -1.80 26.77
C ALA A 354 -10.54 -3.31 26.84
N GLY A 355 -9.84 -4.18 26.09
CA GLY A 355 -10.13 -5.61 26.02
C GLY A 355 -11.46 -5.94 25.31
N LEU A 356 -11.89 -5.07 24.40
CA LEU A 356 -13.16 -5.19 23.66
C LEU A 356 -12.99 -5.74 22.23
N ARG A 357 -11.87 -6.41 21.96
CA ARG A 357 -11.55 -7.02 20.66
C ARG A 357 -11.74 -8.54 20.66
#